data_AF-A0A1Q7PDM6-F1
#
_entry.id   AF-A0A1Q7PDM6-F1
#
_cell.length_a   1.000
_cell.length_b   1.000
_cell.length_c   1.000
_cell.angle_alpha   90.00
_cell.angle_beta   90.00
_cell.angle_gamma   90.00
#
_symmetry.space_group_name_H-M   'P 1'
#
loop_
_entity.id
_entity.type
_entity.pdbx_description
1 polymer ?
#
loop_
_entity_poly.entity_id
_entity_poly.type
_entity_poly.pdbx_seq_one_letter_code
_entity_poly.pdbx_strand_id
1 'polypeptide(L)'
;MTSLSRRRTGGILVSLAPVLTAAVLVGLPMVTQAAEPPPPPTESGPASGDLEVEIKNKGLGKEVSIKKGDKEWFMMIEVTADNTVVVRQEKDHETFLVDEGETHDRAMTPGEVDAAIEAFINSVKTRAKRK
;
A
#
# COMPACT_ATOMS: atom_id res chain seq x y z
N MET A 1 40.46 -28.59 27.90
CA MET A 1 40.50 -28.21 26.47
C MET A 1 39.08 -27.92 26.01
N THR A 2 38.89 -26.71 25.54
CA THR A 2 37.66 -26.06 25.07
C THR A 2 37.12 -26.72 23.80
N SER A 3 35.80 -26.92 23.68
CA SER A 3 35.06 -26.47 22.48
C SER A 3 33.55 -26.56 22.68
N LEU A 4 32.92 -25.47 22.27
CA LEU A 4 31.52 -25.09 22.37
C LEU A 4 30.93 -25.27 20.96
N SER A 5 29.78 -25.94 20.80
CA SER A 5 29.02 -25.77 19.54
C SER A 5 27.51 -25.90 19.73
N ARG A 6 26.95 -24.72 20.04
CA ARG A 6 25.76 -24.06 19.47
C ARG A 6 24.60 -24.93 18.93
N ARG A 7 23.47 -24.78 19.62
CA ARG A 7 22.09 -24.96 19.12
C ARG A 7 21.87 -24.21 17.79
N ARG A 8 21.06 -24.77 16.89
CA ARG A 8 19.79 -24.15 16.46
C ARG A 8 18.96 -25.08 15.59
N THR A 9 17.82 -25.42 16.15
CA THR A 9 16.60 -26.01 15.61
C THR A 9 16.28 -25.54 14.18
N GLY A 10 16.08 -26.50 13.28
CA GLY A 10 15.64 -26.26 11.90
C GLY A 10 14.24 -25.66 11.85
N GLY A 11 14.13 -24.57 11.09
CA GLY A 11 12.86 -23.89 10.79
C GLY A 11 12.06 -24.65 9.73
N ILE A 12 10.90 -25.11 10.16
CA ILE A 12 9.58 -25.06 9.50
C ILE A 12 9.63 -24.61 8.02
N LEU A 13 9.46 -25.56 7.10
CA LEU A 13 8.99 -25.32 5.74
C LEU A 13 7.48 -25.59 5.73
N VAL A 14 6.68 -24.53 5.74
CA VAL A 14 5.25 -24.60 5.39
C VAL A 14 5.12 -23.95 4.01
N SER A 15 5.24 -24.76 2.97
CA SER A 15 4.78 -24.40 1.63
C SER A 15 3.26 -24.45 1.63
N LEU A 16 2.62 -23.29 1.53
CA LEU A 16 1.19 -23.18 1.31
C LEU A 16 0.97 -22.70 -0.13
N ALA A 17 0.60 -23.63 -1.01
CA ALA A 17 0.20 -23.33 -2.38
C ALA A 17 -1.17 -22.63 -2.39
N PRO A 18 -1.41 -21.62 -3.23
CA PRO A 18 -2.76 -21.13 -3.46
C PRO A 18 -3.47 -22.07 -4.45
N VAL A 19 -4.50 -22.76 -3.94
CA VAL A 19 -5.45 -23.55 -4.71
C VAL A 19 -6.34 -22.61 -5.51
N LEU A 20 -6.18 -22.66 -6.83
CA LEU A 20 -7.07 -22.05 -7.82
C LEU A 20 -8.47 -22.66 -7.64
N THR A 21 -9.45 -21.89 -7.15
CA THR A 21 -10.85 -22.33 -7.11
C THR A 21 -11.73 -21.42 -7.96
N ALA A 22 -12.49 -22.09 -8.81
CA ALA A 22 -13.26 -21.60 -9.93
C ALA A 22 -14.34 -20.56 -9.57
N ALA A 23 -14.56 -19.65 -10.51
CA ALA A 23 -15.67 -18.73 -10.55
C ALA A 23 -17.02 -19.47 -10.66
N VAL A 24 -17.96 -19.13 -9.78
CA VAL A 24 -19.36 -19.51 -9.88
C VAL A 24 -20.13 -18.30 -10.42
N LEU A 25 -20.68 -18.47 -11.62
CA LEU A 25 -21.60 -17.55 -12.29
C LEU A 25 -23.01 -17.75 -11.69
N VAL A 26 -23.51 -16.76 -10.95
CA VAL A 26 -24.93 -16.62 -10.61
C VAL A 26 -25.38 -15.24 -11.08
N GLY A 27 -26.44 -15.21 -11.87
CA GLY A 27 -26.94 -14.02 -12.54
C GLY A 27 -27.99 -13.21 -11.77
N LEU A 28 -28.35 -12.10 -12.44
CA LEU A 28 -29.45 -11.13 -12.26
C LEU A 28 -29.28 -10.07 -11.16
N PRO A 29 -29.89 -8.85 -11.29
CA PRO A 29 -30.65 -8.27 -12.42
C PRO A 29 -30.11 -6.90 -12.89
N MET A 30 -30.69 -6.38 -13.98
CA MET A 30 -30.54 -4.99 -14.42
C MET A 30 -30.88 -4.01 -13.29
N VAL A 31 -29.91 -3.18 -12.90
CA VAL A 31 -30.19 -1.87 -12.31
C VAL A 31 -29.89 -0.82 -13.37
N THR A 32 -30.89 0.00 -13.66
CA THR A 32 -30.73 1.23 -14.43
C THR A 32 -29.93 2.19 -13.57
N GLN A 33 -28.62 2.30 -13.80
CA GLN A 33 -27.83 3.33 -13.14
C GLN A 33 -28.03 4.62 -13.92
N ALA A 34 -28.94 5.43 -13.40
CA ALA A 34 -29.05 6.84 -13.76
C ALA A 34 -27.68 7.49 -13.55
N ALA A 35 -27.31 8.34 -14.51
CA ALA A 35 -26.05 9.05 -14.57
C ALA A 35 -25.71 9.75 -13.24
N GLU A 36 -24.75 9.19 -12.50
CA GLU A 36 -23.94 9.95 -11.56
C GLU A 36 -22.78 10.53 -12.37
N PRO A 37 -22.47 11.84 -12.24
CA PRO A 37 -21.35 12.45 -12.94
C PRO A 37 -20.06 11.70 -12.56
N PRO A 38 -19.15 11.44 -13.52
CA PRO A 38 -17.87 10.84 -13.20
C PRO A 38 -17.19 11.71 -12.12
N PRO A 39 -16.60 11.11 -11.06
CA PRO A 39 -15.83 11.88 -10.11
C PRO A 39 -14.76 12.69 -10.87
N PRO A 40 -14.45 13.92 -10.41
CA PRO A 40 -13.48 14.79 -11.08
C PRO A 40 -12.14 14.05 -11.25
N PRO A 41 -11.37 14.39 -12.30
CA PRO A 41 -10.17 13.65 -12.67
C PRO A 41 -9.23 13.56 -11.48
N THR A 42 -8.90 12.32 -11.11
CA THR A 42 -7.85 11.97 -10.17
C THR A 42 -6.62 12.80 -10.54
N GLU A 43 -6.17 13.65 -9.61
CA GLU A 43 -4.92 14.40 -9.77
C GLU A 43 -3.78 13.39 -9.86
N SER A 44 -3.41 13.05 -11.09
CA SER A 44 -2.18 12.35 -11.43
C SER A 44 -1.01 13.25 -11.03
N GLY A 45 -0.53 13.08 -9.80
CA GLY A 45 0.73 13.65 -9.35
C GLY A 45 1.87 13.24 -10.28
N PRO A 46 2.99 14.00 -10.32
CA PRO A 46 3.98 13.90 -11.39
C PRO A 46 4.59 12.50 -11.44
N ALA A 47 4.10 11.71 -12.40
CA ALA A 47 4.61 10.41 -12.81
C ALA A 47 6.06 10.59 -13.27
N SER A 48 6.99 10.18 -12.42
CA SER A 48 8.40 10.14 -12.79
C SER A 48 8.64 8.89 -13.63
N GLY A 49 8.39 9.01 -14.94
CA GLY A 49 8.92 8.20 -16.06
C GLY A 49 8.59 6.70 -16.11
N ASP A 50 8.71 6.00 -14.98
CA ASP A 50 8.66 4.55 -14.83
C ASP A 50 7.89 4.10 -13.57
N LEU A 51 7.48 5.06 -12.74
CA LEU A 51 6.75 4.83 -11.49
C LEU A 51 5.26 5.09 -11.74
N GLU A 52 4.47 4.03 -11.68
CA GLU A 52 3.01 4.13 -11.69
C GLU A 52 2.56 4.54 -10.29
N VAL A 53 2.00 5.73 -10.15
CA VAL A 53 1.51 6.27 -8.88
C VAL A 53 0.00 6.38 -8.97
N GLU A 54 -0.70 5.62 -8.14
CA GLU A 54 -2.14 5.67 -7.97
C GLU A 54 -2.48 6.29 -6.62
N ILE A 55 -3.28 7.35 -6.62
CA ILE A 55 -3.76 8.01 -5.39
C ILE A 55 -5.28 7.90 -5.37
N LYS A 56 -5.82 7.34 -4.29
CA LYS A 56 -7.26 7.20 -4.04
C LYS A 56 -7.64 7.98 -2.78
N ASN A 57 -8.72 8.75 -2.87
CA ASN A 57 -9.28 9.42 -1.69
C ASN A 57 -10.16 8.43 -0.93
N LYS A 58 -10.00 8.36 0.40
CA LYS A 58 -10.76 7.46 1.27
C LYS A 58 -11.28 8.24 2.48
N GLY A 59 -12.48 8.81 2.35
CA GLY A 59 -13.09 9.63 3.40
C GLY A 59 -12.26 10.89 3.69
N LEU A 60 -11.81 11.06 4.95
CA LEU A 60 -10.89 12.13 5.37
C LEU A 60 -9.41 11.79 5.12
N GLY A 61 -9.13 10.55 4.71
CA GLY A 61 -7.81 10.02 4.43
C GLY A 61 -7.53 9.83 2.94
N LYS A 62 -6.36 9.26 2.64
CA LYS A 62 -5.87 9.01 1.29
C LYS A 62 -5.06 7.73 1.25
N GLU A 63 -5.17 7.02 0.14
CA GLU A 63 -4.42 5.81 -0.17
C GLU A 63 -3.53 6.10 -1.38
N VAL A 64 -2.29 5.63 -1.33
CA VAL A 64 -1.26 5.84 -2.34
C VAL A 64 -0.61 4.51 -2.62
N SER A 65 -0.67 4.06 -3.86
CA SER A 65 0.03 2.87 -4.34
C SER A 65 1.03 3.29 -5.40
N ILE A 66 2.28 2.88 -5.26
CA ILE A 66 3.36 3.15 -6.21
C ILE A 66 3.91 1.82 -6.69
N LYS A 67 3.88 1.57 -8.00
CA LYS A 67 4.40 0.35 -8.61
C LYS A 67 5.57 0.66 -9.54
N LYS A 68 6.60 -0.19 -9.50
CA LYS A 68 7.74 -0.16 -10.42
C LYS A 68 8.26 -1.57 -10.66
N GLY A 69 7.90 -2.16 -11.81
CA GLY A 69 8.24 -3.56 -12.11
C GLY A 69 7.67 -4.47 -11.02
N ASP A 70 8.54 -5.29 -10.41
CA ASP A 70 8.16 -6.23 -9.34
C ASP A 70 8.11 -5.59 -7.94
N LYS A 71 8.38 -4.29 -7.82
CA LYS A 71 8.29 -3.55 -6.56
C LYS A 71 7.00 -2.77 -6.44
N GLU A 72 6.40 -2.82 -5.26
CA GLU A 72 5.19 -2.10 -4.91
C GLU A 72 5.37 -1.44 -3.54
N TRP A 73 5.09 -0.14 -3.47
CA TRP A 73 5.04 0.62 -2.24
C TRP A 73 3.62 1.09 -2.03
N PHE A 74 3.08 0.85 -0.85
CA PHE A 74 1.74 1.24 -0.47
C PHE A 74 1.80 2.18 0.71
N MET A 75 0.97 3.21 0.72
CA MET A 75 0.74 4.03 1.89
C MET A 75 -0.74 4.35 2.01
N MET A 76 -1.32 4.07 3.16
CA MET A 76 -2.70 4.44 3.48
C MET A 76 -2.68 5.35 4.70
N ILE A 77 -3.33 6.50 4.58
CA ILE A 77 -3.55 7.43 5.67
C ILE A 77 -5.05 7.43 5.92
N GLU A 78 -5.48 6.94 7.06
CA GLU A 78 -6.86 6.99 7.53
C GLU A 78 -6.99 8.03 8.63
N VAL A 79 -7.70 9.11 8.34
CA VAL A 79 -7.96 10.18 9.31
C VAL A 79 -9.35 9.96 9.90
N THR A 80 -9.43 9.90 11.23
CA THR A 80 -10.69 9.91 11.99
C THR A 80 -10.81 11.24 12.75
N ALA A 81 -11.94 11.46 13.43
CA ALA A 81 -12.12 12.66 14.24
C ALA A 81 -11.16 12.71 15.45
N ASP A 82 -10.76 11.54 15.96
CA ASP A 82 -10.01 11.41 17.21
C ASP A 82 -8.53 11.10 16.99
N ASN A 83 -8.18 10.41 15.89
CA ASN A 83 -6.84 9.91 15.66
C ASN A 83 -6.52 9.83 14.15
N THR A 84 -5.29 9.50 13.80
CA THR A 84 -4.91 9.20 12.42
C THR A 84 -4.05 7.96 12.39
N VAL A 85 -4.31 7.08 11.42
CA VAL A 85 -3.54 5.86 11.21
C VAL A 85 -2.86 5.96 9.86
N VAL A 86 -1.54 5.85 9.85
CA VAL A 86 -0.72 5.83 8.65
C VAL A 86 -0.10 4.45 8.52
N VAL A 87 -0.43 3.73 7.47
CA VAL A 87 0.15 2.42 7.15
C VAL A 87 1.05 2.60 5.95
N ARG A 88 2.28 2.07 6.00
CA ARG A 88 3.25 2.06 4.91
C ARG A 88 3.72 0.64 4.69
N GLN A 89 3.62 0.16 3.46
CA GLN A 89 4.07 -1.17 3.09
C GLN A 89 5.01 -1.08 1.90
N GLU A 90 6.04 -1.93 1.89
CA GLU A 90 6.91 -2.15 0.74
C GLU A 90 6.96 -3.64 0.44
N LYS A 91 6.77 -3.98 -0.82
CA LYS A 91 6.76 -5.33 -1.34
C LYS A 91 7.71 -5.43 -2.53
N ASP A 92 8.46 -6.52 -2.59
CA ASP A 92 9.31 -6.91 -3.73
C ASP A 92 8.97 -8.34 -4.12
N HIS A 93 8.49 -8.53 -5.35
CA HIS A 93 7.90 -9.78 -5.83
C HIS A 93 6.82 -10.33 -4.87
N GLU A 94 7.10 -11.41 -4.16
CA GLU A 94 6.17 -12.06 -3.23
C GLU A 94 6.54 -11.80 -1.76
N THR A 95 7.59 -11.00 -1.51
CA THR A 95 8.10 -10.74 -0.16
C THR A 95 7.74 -9.34 0.31
N PHE A 96 7.08 -9.24 1.46
CA PHE A 96 6.91 -7.97 2.16
C PHE A 96 8.24 -7.58 2.81
N LEU A 97 8.82 -6.46 2.36
CA LEU A 97 10.07 -5.92 2.88
C LEU A 97 9.85 -4.97 4.05
N VAL A 98 8.74 -4.20 4.01
CA VAL A 98 8.38 -3.24 5.05
C VAL A 98 6.88 -3.31 5.29
N ASP A 99 6.51 -3.30 6.57
CA ASP A 99 5.13 -3.15 7.04
C ASP A 99 5.20 -2.29 8.31
N GLU A 100 4.92 -0.99 8.17
CA GLU A 100 5.03 0.01 9.23
C GLU A 100 3.67 0.70 9.41
N GLY A 101 3.07 0.54 10.58
CA GLY A 101 1.88 1.26 11.01
C GLY A 101 2.23 2.32 12.06
N GLU A 102 1.90 3.57 11.79
CA GLU A 102 2.04 4.70 12.69
C GLU A 102 0.65 5.21 13.07
N THR A 103 0.35 5.31 14.37
CA THR A 103 -0.91 5.88 14.86
C THR A 103 -0.60 7.19 15.58
N HIS A 104 -1.29 8.25 15.19
CA HIS A 104 -1.25 9.55 15.83
C HIS A 104 -2.48 9.71 16.73
N ASP A 105 -2.29 10.18 17.96
CA ASP A 105 -3.36 10.50 18.92
C ASP A 105 -4.17 11.77 18.57
N ARG A 106 -4.02 12.28 17.35
CA ARG A 106 -4.76 13.43 16.83
C ARG A 106 -5.11 13.21 15.36
N ALA A 107 -6.20 13.84 14.93
CA ALA A 107 -6.52 13.95 13.51
C ALA A 107 -5.46 14.79 12.78
N MET A 108 -4.86 14.24 11.72
CA MET A 108 -4.02 15.01 10.79
C MET A 108 -4.89 15.96 9.98
N THR A 109 -4.37 17.16 9.73
CA THR A 109 -5.00 18.10 8.82
C THR A 109 -4.78 17.67 7.37
N PRO A 110 -5.65 18.08 6.41
CA PRO A 110 -5.48 17.73 5.01
C PRO A 110 -4.09 18.11 4.45
N GLY A 111 -3.57 19.28 4.82
CA GLY A 111 -2.23 19.71 4.41
C GLY A 111 -1.10 18.84 4.97
N GLU A 112 -1.25 18.29 6.18
CA GLU A 112 -0.29 17.32 6.73
C GLU A 112 -0.38 15.97 5.98
N VAL A 113 -1.59 15.55 5.58
CA VAL A 113 -1.79 14.33 4.79
C VAL A 113 -1.11 14.47 3.43
N ASP A 114 -1.35 15.57 2.71
CA ASP A 114 -0.72 15.83 1.42
C ASP A 114 0.81 15.92 1.54
N ALA A 115 1.32 16.60 2.58
CA ALA A 115 2.76 16.65 2.84
C ALA A 115 3.36 15.26 3.12
N ALA A 116 2.65 14.39 3.85
CA ALA A 116 3.08 13.02 4.11
C ALA A 116 3.13 12.19 2.81
N ILE A 117 2.14 12.36 1.93
CA ILE A 117 2.08 11.72 0.61
C ILE A 117 3.24 12.17 -0.27
N GLU A 118 3.51 13.46 -0.35
CA GLU A 118 4.64 13.99 -1.12
C GLU A 118 5.98 13.45 -0.58
N ALA A 119 6.15 13.44 0.75
CA ALA A 119 7.34 12.89 1.39
C ALA A 119 7.52 11.40 1.07
N PHE A 120 6.44 10.62 1.08
CA PHE A 120 6.45 9.20 0.71
C PHE A 120 6.82 9.00 -0.76
N ILE A 121 6.16 9.71 -1.68
CA ILE A 121 6.46 9.62 -3.12
C ILE A 121 7.92 9.99 -3.37
N ASN A 122 8.45 11.02 -2.71
CA ASN A 122 9.84 11.44 -2.86
C ASN A 122 10.83 10.41 -2.29
N SER A 123 10.53 9.83 -1.13
CA SER A 123 11.29 8.71 -0.55
C SER A 123 11.33 7.53 -1.52
N VAL A 124 10.19 7.14 -2.10
CA VAL A 124 10.10 6.06 -3.08
C VAL A 124 10.86 6.39 -4.36
N LYS A 125 10.76 7.62 -4.89
CA LYS A 125 11.56 8.07 -6.04
C LYS A 125 13.08 7.96 -5.77
N THR A 126 13.50 8.30 -4.55
CA THR A 126 14.91 8.21 -4.14
C THR A 126 15.37 6.76 -4.02
N ARG A 127 14.55 5.88 -3.43
CA ARG A 127 14.83 4.44 -3.33
C ARG A 127 14.84 3.77 -4.71
N ALA A 128 13.89 4.13 -5.57
CA ALA A 128 13.73 3.59 -6.91
C ALA A 128 14.86 3.97 -7.88
N LYS A 129 15.61 5.06 -7.60
CA LYS A 129 16.81 5.48 -8.34
C LYS A 129 18.11 4.86 -7.83
N ARG A 130 18.12 4.28 -6.63
CA ARG A 130 19.34 3.75 -5.97
C ARG A 130 19.71 2.32 -6.39
N LYS A 131 19.13 1.77 -7.45
CA LYS A 131 19.45 0.44 -8.00
C LYS A 131 20.17 0.56 -9.33
#